data_AF-A0A847C8M9-F1
#
_entry.id   AF-A0A847C8M9-F1
#
_cell.length_a   1.000
_cell.length_b   1.000
_cell.length_c   1.000
_cell.angle_alpha   90.00
_cell.angle_beta   90.00
_cell.angle_gamma   90.00
#
_symmetry.space_group_name_H-M   'P 1'
#
loop_
_entity.id
_entity.type
_entity.pdbx_description
1 polymer ?
#
loop_
_entity_poly.entity_id
_entity_poly.type
_entity_poly.pdbx_seq_one_letter_code
_entity_poly.pdbx_strand_id
1 'polypeptide(L)'
;VRDCPKVYHAFAGGIYARETLGLDEDVSNAIIFHTTGRFGMTLLEKIVFMADYISEDRDFSGAAEVREIAKTSLDEACLCASRNLVIHLIKGYKFVNRYSLDAYNYFVGLKGDK
;
A
#
# COMPACT_ATOMS: atom_id res chain seq x y z
N VAL A 1 5.88 1.23 -14.17
CA VAL A 1 5.29 -0.13 -14.07
C VAL A 1 6.14 -1.15 -14.83
N ARG A 2 6.61 -0.86 -16.06
CA ARG A 2 7.38 -1.77 -16.94
C ARG A 2 8.58 -2.49 -16.28
N ASP A 3 9.19 -1.90 -15.26
CA ASP A 3 10.39 -2.44 -14.59
C ASP A 3 10.10 -3.11 -13.23
N CYS A 4 8.83 -3.37 -12.89
CA CYS A 4 8.44 -4.01 -11.63
C CYS A 4 7.40 -5.12 -11.86
N PRO A 5 7.79 -6.31 -12.35
CA PRO A 5 6.85 -7.39 -12.63
C PRO A 5 5.99 -7.82 -11.44
N LYS A 6 6.51 -7.64 -10.22
CA LYS A 6 5.80 -7.98 -8.99
C LYS A 6 4.48 -7.24 -8.82
N VAL A 7 4.31 -6.05 -9.39
CA VAL A 7 3.04 -5.29 -9.26
C VAL A 7 2.01 -5.63 -10.33
N TYR A 8 2.37 -6.41 -11.36
CA TYR A 8 1.47 -6.67 -12.50
C TYR A 8 0.16 -7.33 -12.10
N HIS A 9 0.19 -8.21 -11.10
CA HIS A 9 -1.02 -8.88 -10.61
C HIS A 9 -2.04 -7.89 -10.05
N ALA A 10 -1.60 -6.82 -9.38
CA ALA A 10 -2.49 -5.80 -8.81
C ALA A 10 -3.20 -5.02 -9.93
N PHE A 11 -2.44 -4.55 -10.94
CA PHE A 11 -3.00 -3.86 -12.10
C PHE A 11 -3.92 -4.76 -12.92
N ALA A 12 -3.47 -5.96 -13.26
CA ALA A 12 -4.26 -6.91 -14.03
C ALA A 12 -5.53 -7.33 -13.28
N GLY A 13 -5.42 -7.58 -11.97
CA GLY A 13 -6.55 -7.95 -11.12
C GLY A 13 -7.61 -6.86 -11.01
N GLY A 14 -7.20 -5.60 -10.81
CA GLY A 14 -8.15 -4.49 -10.75
C GLY A 14 -8.82 -4.20 -12.09
N ILE A 15 -8.05 -4.23 -13.18
CA ILE A 15 -8.61 -4.11 -14.54
C ILE A 15 -9.61 -5.24 -14.82
N TYR A 16 -9.27 -6.49 -14.47
CA TYR A 16 -10.16 -7.63 -14.64
C TYR A 16 -11.44 -7.47 -13.79
N ALA A 17 -11.31 -7.06 -12.54
CA ALA A 17 -12.43 -6.81 -11.64
C ALA A 17 -13.41 -5.77 -12.21
N ARG A 18 -12.89 -4.68 -12.78
CA ARG A 18 -13.72 -3.66 -13.43
C ARG A 18 -14.33 -4.14 -14.75
N GLU A 19 -13.50 -4.65 -15.66
CA GLU A 19 -13.91 -4.89 -17.06
C GLU A 19 -14.62 -6.22 -17.25
N THR A 20 -14.31 -7.23 -16.44
CA THR A 20 -14.90 -8.58 -16.56
C THR A 20 -15.96 -8.84 -15.51
N LEU A 21 -15.74 -8.41 -14.26
CA LEU A 21 -16.67 -8.68 -13.15
C LEU A 21 -17.66 -7.53 -12.90
N GLY A 22 -17.50 -6.38 -13.58
CA GLY A 22 -18.39 -5.23 -13.45
C GLY A 22 -18.34 -4.57 -12.06
N LEU A 23 -17.23 -4.72 -11.33
CA LEU A 23 -17.05 -4.04 -10.05
C LEU A 23 -16.79 -2.54 -10.26
N ASP A 24 -17.17 -1.75 -9.27
CA ASP A 24 -16.98 -0.31 -9.32
C ASP A 24 -15.50 0.11 -9.29
N GLU A 25 -15.26 1.37 -9.64
CA GLU A 25 -13.92 1.95 -9.76
C GLU A 25 -13.22 2.06 -8.40
N ASP A 26 -13.95 2.19 -7.28
CA ASP A 26 -13.36 2.26 -5.94
C ASP A 26 -12.78 0.89 -5.52
N VAL A 27 -13.52 -0.20 -5.78
CA VAL A 27 -13.06 -1.57 -5.56
C VAL A 27 -11.91 -1.91 -6.50
N SER A 28 -12.03 -1.56 -7.78
CA SER A 28 -10.95 -1.72 -8.77
C SER A 28 -9.66 -1.05 -8.30
N ASN A 29 -9.73 0.21 -7.87
CA ASN A 29 -8.56 0.95 -7.42
C ASN A 29 -7.98 0.40 -6.11
N ALA A 30 -8.81 -0.06 -5.17
CA ALA A 30 -8.34 -0.78 -3.99
C ALA A 30 -7.50 -2.00 -4.36
N ILE A 31 -7.89 -2.74 -5.41
CA ILE A 31 -7.10 -3.87 -5.93
C ILE A 31 -5.84 -3.38 -6.65
N ILE A 32 -5.90 -2.33 -7.48
CA ILE A 32 -4.73 -1.84 -8.24
C ILE A 32 -3.62 -1.39 -7.29
N PHE A 33 -3.97 -0.70 -6.20
CA PHE A 33 -3.00 -0.04 -5.33
C PHE A 33 -2.70 -0.81 -4.03
N HIS A 34 -3.27 -2.00 -3.80
CA HIS A 34 -3.06 -2.74 -2.54
C HIS A 34 -1.59 -3.14 -2.27
N THR A 35 -0.73 -3.24 -3.29
CA THR A 35 0.68 -3.62 -3.07
C THR A 35 1.61 -2.43 -2.92
N THR A 36 1.31 -1.32 -3.60
CA THR A 36 2.19 -0.15 -3.64
C THR A 36 1.74 0.96 -2.72
N GLY A 37 0.45 1.03 -2.40
CA GLY A 37 -0.22 2.28 -2.03
C GLY A 37 -0.22 3.29 -3.18
N ARG A 38 -0.78 4.47 -2.94
CA ARG A 38 -0.63 5.65 -3.81
C ARG A 38 -0.83 6.96 -3.03
N PHE A 39 -0.57 8.09 -3.68
CA PHE A 39 -0.95 9.41 -3.18
C PHE A 39 -2.47 9.47 -2.94
N GLY A 40 -2.86 10.01 -1.77
CA GLY A 40 -4.26 10.33 -1.48
C GLY A 40 -5.19 9.11 -1.48
N MET A 41 -4.76 8.00 -0.88
CA MET A 41 -5.60 6.79 -0.84
C MET A 41 -6.97 7.07 -0.22
N THR A 42 -8.02 6.48 -0.80
CA THR A 42 -9.36 6.46 -0.21
C THR A 42 -9.37 5.57 1.05
N LEU A 43 -10.45 5.64 1.83
CA LEU A 43 -10.60 4.78 3.01
C LEU A 43 -10.51 3.29 2.62
N LEU A 44 -11.19 2.88 1.54
CA LEU A 44 -11.17 1.49 1.08
C LEU A 44 -9.78 1.04 0.65
N GLU A 45 -9.05 1.88 -0.10
CA GLU A 45 -7.67 1.59 -0.51
C GLU A 45 -6.75 1.43 0.70
N LYS A 46 -6.85 2.32 1.70
CA LYS A 46 -6.08 2.21 2.95
C LYS A 46 -6.39 0.89 3.68
N ILE A 47 -7.67 0.53 3.79
CA ILE A 47 -8.10 -0.71 4.45
C ILE A 47 -7.50 -1.93 3.73
N VAL A 48 -7.63 -2.03 2.41
CA VAL A 48 -7.14 -3.19 1.65
C VAL A 48 -5.61 -3.26 1.64
N PHE A 49 -4.93 -2.11 1.48
CA PHE A 49 -3.47 -2.02 1.58
C PHE A 49 -2.96 -2.50 2.95
N MET A 50 -3.59 -2.05 4.04
CA MET A 50 -3.19 -2.48 5.38
C MET A 50 -3.59 -3.92 5.66
N ALA A 51 -4.76 -4.37 5.21
CA ALA A 51 -5.18 -5.76 5.38
C ALA A 51 -4.18 -6.74 4.77
N ASP A 52 -3.66 -6.48 3.56
CA ASP A 52 -2.57 -7.31 3.01
C ASP A 52 -1.27 -7.17 3.82
N TYR A 53 -0.93 -5.96 4.26
CA TYR A 53 0.35 -5.74 4.95
C TYR A 53 0.41 -6.38 6.35
N ILE A 54 -0.68 -6.36 7.13
CA ILE A 54 -0.71 -6.79 8.54
C ILE A 54 -1.66 -7.96 8.86
N SER A 55 -2.12 -8.71 7.85
CA SER A 55 -2.95 -9.91 8.08
C SER A 55 -2.33 -10.86 9.11
N GLU A 56 -3.16 -11.65 9.81
CA GLU A 56 -2.73 -12.48 10.94
C GLU A 56 -1.60 -13.47 10.57
N ASP A 57 -1.56 -13.92 9.32
CA ASP A 57 -0.56 -14.84 8.78
C ASP A 57 0.80 -14.18 8.45
N ARG A 58 0.91 -12.85 8.50
CA ARG A 58 2.16 -12.13 8.22
C ARG A 58 3.05 -12.08 9.45
N ASP A 59 4.22 -12.73 9.39
CA ASP A 59 5.22 -12.71 10.46
C ASP A 59 6.54 -12.13 9.96
N PHE A 60 6.67 -10.80 10.05
CA PHE A 60 7.91 -10.09 9.74
C PHE A 60 8.26 -9.11 10.87
N SER A 61 9.54 -8.79 10.97
CA SER A 61 10.03 -7.82 11.97
C SER A 61 9.33 -6.47 11.81
N GLY A 62 8.59 -6.04 12.83
CA GLY A 62 7.79 -4.81 12.85
C GLY A 62 6.30 -5.00 12.58
N ALA A 63 5.82 -6.18 12.16
CA ALA A 63 4.40 -6.41 11.88
C ALA A 63 3.50 -6.13 13.10
N ALA A 64 3.91 -6.57 14.30
CA ALA A 64 3.18 -6.33 15.54
C ALA A 64 3.05 -4.83 15.88
N GLU A 65 4.12 -4.05 15.68
CA GLU A 65 4.09 -2.60 15.88
C GLU A 65 3.08 -1.94 14.95
N VAL A 66 3.10 -2.29 13.66
CA VAL A 66 2.16 -1.72 12.68
C VAL A 66 0.71 -2.12 12.98
N ARG A 67 0.47 -3.35 13.49
CA ARG A 67 -0.87 -3.77 13.95
C ARG A 67 -1.38 -2.91 15.10
N GLU A 68 -0.54 -2.61 16.09
CA GLU A 68 -0.96 -1.75 17.21
C GLU A 68 -1.24 -0.32 16.75
N ILE A 69 -0.41 0.23 15.85
CA ILE A 69 -0.67 1.57 15.26
C ILE A 69 -1.99 1.57 14.48
N ALA A 70 -2.29 0.51 13.72
CA ALA A 70 -3.51 0.42 12.93
C ALA A 70 -4.80 0.44 13.78
N LYS A 71 -4.72 0.07 15.07
CA LYS A 71 -5.86 0.17 16.00
C LYS A 71 -6.18 1.60 16.41
N THR A 72 -5.22 2.52 16.31
CA THR A 72 -5.37 3.91 16.76
C THR A 72 -5.42 4.91 15.60
N SER A 73 -4.66 4.67 14.53
CA SER A 73 -4.63 5.55 13.36
C SER A 73 -4.27 4.78 12.09
N LEU A 74 -5.22 4.70 11.16
CA LEU A 74 -5.00 4.07 9.86
C LEU A 74 -3.96 4.84 9.02
N ASP A 75 -3.93 6.16 9.13
CA ASP A 75 -2.99 7.00 8.38
C ASP A 75 -1.55 6.83 8.90
N GLU A 76 -1.37 6.73 10.21
CA GLU A 76 -0.04 6.43 10.78
C GLU A 76 0.41 5.01 10.45
N ALA A 77 -0.51 4.05 10.41
CA ALA A 77 -0.20 2.69 10.00
C ALA A 77 0.21 2.62 8.53
N CYS A 78 -0.51 3.32 7.64
CA CYS A 78 -0.13 3.45 6.23
C CYS A 78 1.23 4.13 6.07
N LEU A 79 1.52 5.19 6.83
CA LEU A 79 2.85 5.82 6.83
C LEU A 79 3.95 4.82 7.19
N CYS A 80 3.75 4.05 8.28
CA CYS A 80 4.72 3.07 8.74
C CYS A 80 4.93 1.96 7.71
N ALA A 81 3.85 1.42 7.14
CA ALA A 81 3.89 0.40 6.10
C ALA A 81 4.60 0.90 4.83
N SER A 82 4.25 2.08 4.31
CA SER A 82 4.90 2.67 3.13
C SER A 82 6.39 2.96 3.38
N ARG A 83 6.75 3.46 4.57
CA ARG A 83 8.16 3.66 4.98
C ARG A 83 8.92 2.34 4.97
N ASN A 84 8.37 1.31 5.61
CA ASN A 84 9.01 0.00 5.71
C ASN A 84 9.19 -0.65 4.33
N LEU A 85 8.19 -0.53 3.46
CA LEU A 85 8.25 -1.00 2.07
C LEU A 85 9.38 -0.32 1.30
N VAL A 86 9.48 1.01 1.34
CA VAL A 86 10.53 1.77 0.65
C VAL A 86 11.92 1.39 1.18
N ILE A 87 12.10 1.31 2.50
CA ILE A 87 13.38 0.90 3.12
C ILE A 87 13.75 -0.53 2.71
N HIS A 88 12.79 -1.46 2.73
CA HIS A 88 13.02 -2.85 2.32
C HIS A 88 13.51 -2.94 0.87
N LEU A 89 12.87 -2.20 -0.05
CA LEU A 89 13.25 -2.18 -1.46
C LEU A 89 14.66 -1.57 -1.66
N ILE A 90 14.96 -0.46 -0.99
CA ILE A 90 16.28 0.19 -1.05
C ILE A 90 17.38 -0.73 -0.51
N LYS A 91 17.19 -1.33 0.67
CA LYS A 91 18.16 -2.27 1.27
C LYS A 91 18.40 -3.49 0.38
N GLY A 92 17.40 -3.91 -0.39
CA GLY A 92 17.49 -5.01 -1.33
C GLY A 92 18.02 -4.62 -2.72
N TYR A 93 18.44 -3.37 -2.94
CA TYR A 93 18.81 -2.83 -4.26
C TYR A 93 17.73 -3.08 -5.33
N LYS A 94 16.46 -3.02 -4.93
CA LYS A 94 15.31 -3.25 -5.82
C LYS A 94 14.74 -1.93 -6.31
N PHE A 95 14.08 -1.98 -7.46
CA PHE A 95 13.36 -0.84 -8.01
C PHE A 95 12.28 -0.37 -7.03
N VAL A 96 12.30 0.92 -6.67
CA VAL A 96 11.27 1.56 -5.86
C VAL A 96 10.19 2.12 -6.78
N ASN A 97 9.00 1.54 -6.72
CA ASN A 97 7.88 2.04 -7.52
C ASN A 97 7.52 3.47 -7.07
N ARG A 98 7.37 4.40 -8.02
CA ARG A 98 6.95 5.78 -7.75
C ARG A 98 5.71 5.88 -6.87
N TYR A 99 4.71 5.01 -7.07
CA TYR A 99 3.48 5.03 -6.28
C TYR A 99 3.74 4.78 -4.79
N SER A 100 4.69 3.91 -4.45
CA SER A 100 5.07 3.65 -3.06
C SER A 100 5.79 4.82 -2.42
N LEU A 101 6.62 5.52 -3.20
CA LEU A 101 7.27 6.73 -2.73
C LEU A 101 6.27 7.89 -2.57
N ASP A 102 5.34 8.04 -3.51
CA ASP A 102 4.29 9.05 -3.47
C ASP A 102 3.34 8.82 -2.28
N ALA A 103 3.00 7.56 -1.97
CA ALA A 103 2.22 7.20 -0.79
C ALA A 103 2.95 7.60 0.50
N TYR A 104 4.24 7.24 0.62
CA TYR A 104 5.07 7.64 1.76
C TYR A 104 5.09 9.17 1.93
N ASN A 105 5.41 9.91 0.87
CA ASN A 105 5.48 11.37 0.91
C ASN A 105 4.13 12.01 1.30
N TYR A 106 3.03 11.45 0.80
CA TYR A 106 1.69 11.91 1.14
C TYR A 106 1.43 11.82 2.65
N PHE A 107 1.68 10.68 3.28
CA PHE A 107 1.43 10.53 4.71
C PHE A 107 2.44 11.28 5.60
N VAL A 108 3.68 11.49 5.13
CA VAL A 108 4.62 12.40 5.79
C VAL A 108 4.03 13.82 5.84
N GLY A 109 3.51 14.31 4.72
CA GLY A 109 2.87 15.63 4.65
C GLY A 109 1.65 15.77 5.57
N LEU A 110 0.84 14.70 5.72
CA LEU A 110 -0.30 14.69 6.65
C LEU A 110 0.11 14.75 8.12
N LYS A 111 1.24 14.15 8.48
CA LYS A 111 1.76 14.17 9.86
C LYS A 111 2.17 15.60 10.28
N GLY A 112 2.47 16.46 9.32
CA GLY A 112 2.99 17.81 9.51
C GLY A 112 4.46 17.81 9.94
N ASP A 113 5.23 18.78 9.47
CA ASP A 113 6.53 19.08 10.05
C ASP A 113 6.30 19.58 11.48
N LYS A 114 6.69 18.77 12.46
CA LYS A 114 6.99 19.26 13.81
C LYS A 114 8.44 19.67 13.87
#